data_AF-A0A7S3W9J0-F1
#
_entry.id   AF-A0A7S3W9J0-F1
#
_cell.length_a   1.000
_cell.length_b   1.000
_cell.length_c   1.000
_cell.angle_alpha   90.00
_cell.angle_beta   90.00
_cell.angle_gamma   90.00
#
_symmetry.space_group_name_H-M   'P 1'
#
loop_
_entity.id
_entity.type
_entity.pdbx_description
1 polymer ?
#
loop_
_entity_poly.entity_id
_entity_poly.type
_entity_poly.pdbx_seq_one_letter_code
_entity_poly.pdbx_strand_id
1 'polypeptide(L)'
;HVIEEVYRDVKADMNRKLNQGERLVNHVQRIYEHFTPEEISARIAEEVKPFDCKASIHILYQTVDDLHKALPQHAGDWYFTGDYPTDGGAKVCCRAFVLWMEGSSQRCYGLNSALSLASFQKPVLVLGSGAREHALAWRLSKSVDISCVYVAPGNDGMSTDAGMEDANHAPLIDRAMEVKGPDFHEVIAFCKQENVALVVVGPEA
;
A
#
# COMPACT_ATOMS: atom_id res chain seq x y z
N HIS A 1 -23.11 3.36 -22.08
CA HIS A 1 -21.81 3.93 -22.47
C HIS A 1 -20.68 2.94 -22.15
N VAL A 2 -19.57 2.92 -22.91
CA VAL A 2 -18.46 1.96 -22.72
C VAL A 2 -17.94 1.95 -21.27
N ILE A 3 -17.80 3.11 -20.65
CA ILE A 3 -17.37 3.26 -19.25
C ILE A 3 -18.31 2.54 -18.26
N GLU A 4 -19.63 2.66 -18.44
CA GLU A 4 -20.63 2.02 -17.57
C GLU A 4 -20.65 0.50 -17.75
N GLU A 5 -20.43 0.03 -18.98
CA GLU A 5 -20.31 -1.39 -19.28
C GLU A 5 -19.08 -1.99 -18.62
N VAL A 6 -17.91 -1.36 -18.81
CA VAL A 6 -16.67 -1.74 -18.16
C VAL A 6 -16.81 -1.72 -16.64
N TYR A 7 -17.51 -0.75 -16.06
CA TYR A 7 -17.77 -0.70 -14.62
C TYR A 7 -18.57 -1.90 -14.11
N ARG A 8 -19.62 -2.32 -14.83
CA ARG A 8 -20.40 -3.52 -14.48
C ARG A 8 -19.55 -4.77 -14.54
N ASP A 9 -18.74 -4.92 -15.59
CA ASP A 9 -17.90 -6.10 -15.81
C ASP A 9 -16.76 -6.18 -14.78
N VAL A 10 -16.11 -5.05 -14.48
CA VAL A 10 -15.10 -4.95 -13.42
C VAL A 10 -15.70 -5.37 -12.07
N LYS A 11 -16.88 -4.87 -11.70
CA LYS A 11 -17.55 -5.25 -10.45
C LYS A 11 -17.92 -6.73 -10.41
N ALA A 12 -18.36 -7.29 -11.53
CA ALA A 12 -18.71 -8.71 -11.61
C ALA A 12 -17.47 -9.59 -11.42
N ASP A 13 -16.37 -9.27 -12.11
CA ASP A 13 -15.13 -10.06 -12.04
C ASP A 13 -14.43 -9.92 -10.69
N MET A 14 -14.44 -8.72 -10.08
CA MET A 14 -13.86 -8.50 -8.74
C MET A 14 -14.59 -9.26 -7.63
N ASN A 15 -15.89 -9.55 -7.78
CA ASN A 15 -16.69 -10.30 -6.80
C ASN A 15 -16.68 -11.82 -7.06
N ARG A 16 -16.08 -12.28 -8.16
CA ARG A 16 -16.00 -13.69 -8.53
C ARG A 16 -14.95 -14.41 -7.68
N LYS A 17 -15.23 -15.66 -7.30
CA LYS A 17 -14.20 -16.57 -6.77
C LYS A 17 -13.39 -17.10 -7.95
N LEU A 18 -12.12 -16.72 -8.03
CA LEU A 18 -11.20 -17.25 -9.05
C LEU A 18 -10.91 -18.73 -8.76
N ASN A 19 -11.06 -19.58 -9.78
CA ASN A 19 -10.63 -20.97 -9.70
C ASN A 19 -9.09 -21.08 -9.82
N GLN A 20 -8.54 -22.24 -9.49
CA GLN A 20 -7.09 -22.48 -9.56
C GLN A 20 -6.60 -22.32 -11.01
N GLY A 21 -5.75 -21.31 -11.26
CA GLY A 21 -5.21 -20.99 -12.58
C GLY A 21 -5.97 -19.92 -13.38
N GLU A 22 -7.12 -19.45 -12.89
CA GLU A 22 -7.82 -18.29 -13.48
C GLU A 22 -7.18 -16.98 -13.01
N ARG A 23 -7.06 -16.02 -13.94
CA ARG A 23 -6.54 -14.67 -13.68
C ARG A 23 -7.66 -13.64 -13.72
N LEU A 24 -7.48 -12.56 -12.97
CA LEU A 24 -8.37 -11.40 -13.08
C LEU A 24 -8.17 -10.74 -14.45
N VAL A 25 -9.25 -10.37 -15.11
CA VAL A 25 -9.19 -9.67 -16.40
C VAL A 25 -9.19 -8.16 -16.16
N ASN A 26 -8.25 -7.45 -16.78
CA ASN A 26 -8.21 -6.00 -16.75
C ASN A 26 -9.20 -5.40 -17.75
N HIS A 27 -10.49 -5.39 -17.41
CA HIS A 27 -11.53 -4.83 -18.29
C HIS A 27 -11.37 -3.32 -18.56
N VAL A 28 -10.55 -2.61 -17.78
CA VAL A 28 -10.29 -1.17 -17.95
C VAL A 28 -9.59 -0.88 -19.29
N GLN A 29 -8.81 -1.83 -19.82
CA GLN A 29 -8.17 -1.70 -21.15
C GLN A 29 -9.18 -1.37 -22.27
N ARG A 30 -10.40 -1.90 -22.17
CA ARG A 30 -11.48 -1.69 -23.16
C ARG A 30 -11.90 -0.24 -23.32
N ILE A 31 -11.66 0.60 -22.31
CA ILE A 31 -11.93 2.04 -22.41
C ILE A 31 -10.99 2.69 -23.43
N TYR A 32 -9.78 2.15 -23.55
CA TYR A 32 -8.70 2.73 -24.35
C TYR A 32 -8.54 2.07 -25.73
N GLU A 33 -9.14 0.90 -25.98
CA GLU A 33 -9.05 0.14 -27.24
C GLU A 33 -9.47 0.92 -28.51
N HIS A 34 -10.28 1.97 -28.34
CA HIS A 34 -10.75 2.81 -29.45
C HIS A 34 -9.87 4.04 -29.72
N PHE A 35 -8.77 4.19 -29.00
CA PHE A 35 -7.88 5.34 -29.11
C PHE A 35 -6.45 4.90 -29.44
N THR A 36 -5.76 5.68 -30.26
CA THR A 36 -4.33 5.46 -30.45
C THR A 36 -3.53 6.02 -29.25
N PRO A 37 -2.32 5.50 -28.99
CA PRO A 37 -1.43 6.06 -27.97
C PRO A 37 -1.22 7.58 -28.13
N GLU A 38 -1.21 8.08 -29.36
CA GLU A 38 -0.99 9.49 -29.69
C GLU A 38 -2.20 10.34 -29.29
N GLU A 39 -3.43 9.84 -29.53
CA GLU A 39 -4.67 10.49 -29.13
C GLU A 39 -4.79 10.57 -27.60
N ILE A 40 -4.47 9.48 -26.91
CA ILE A 40 -4.45 9.44 -25.43
C ILE A 40 -3.45 10.47 -24.91
N SER A 41 -2.24 10.51 -25.46
CA SER A 41 -1.19 11.40 -25.01
C SER A 41 -1.48 12.87 -25.32
N ALA A 42 -2.08 13.15 -26.48
CA ALA A 42 -2.57 14.49 -26.81
C ALA A 42 -3.61 14.95 -25.77
N ARG A 43 -4.55 14.06 -25.41
CA ARG A 43 -5.56 14.38 -24.41
C ARG A 43 -4.97 14.62 -23.03
N ILE A 44 -4.01 13.80 -22.59
CA ILE A 44 -3.32 14.02 -21.31
C ILE A 44 -2.60 15.37 -21.32
N ALA A 45 -1.91 15.71 -22.42
CA ALA A 45 -1.21 16.98 -22.56
C ALA A 45 -2.15 18.19 -22.43
N GLU A 46 -3.37 18.08 -22.95
CA GLU A 46 -4.42 19.10 -22.77
C GLU A 46 -4.87 19.22 -21.31
N GLU A 47 -5.14 18.09 -20.65
CA GLU A 47 -5.65 18.07 -19.26
C GLU A 47 -4.63 18.57 -18.24
N VAL A 48 -3.34 18.30 -18.44
CA VAL A 48 -2.27 18.77 -17.54
C VAL A 48 -1.82 20.20 -17.85
N LYS A 49 -2.28 20.79 -18.95
CA LYS A 49 -1.87 22.13 -19.37
C LYS A 49 -2.50 23.18 -18.45
N PRO A 50 -1.70 24.01 -17.76
CA PRO A 50 -2.23 25.13 -17.00
C PRO A 50 -2.97 26.11 -17.92
N PHE A 51 -4.06 26.70 -17.42
CA PHE A 51 -4.93 27.60 -18.20
C PHE A 51 -4.20 28.83 -18.76
N ASP A 52 -3.12 29.26 -18.10
CA ASP A 52 -2.30 30.41 -18.47
C ASP A 52 -1.08 30.04 -19.34
N CYS A 53 -0.87 28.76 -19.63
CA CYS A 53 0.26 28.29 -20.43
C CYS A 53 0.03 28.56 -21.93
N LYS A 54 0.84 29.46 -22.50
CA LYS A 54 0.79 29.79 -23.94
C LYS A 54 1.57 28.81 -24.82
N ALA A 55 2.43 27.98 -24.23
CA ALA A 55 3.21 27.00 -24.98
C ALA A 55 2.36 25.79 -25.40
N SER A 56 2.72 25.17 -26.51
CA SER A 56 2.22 23.85 -26.88
C SER A 56 2.94 22.79 -26.04
N ILE A 57 2.20 22.03 -25.23
CA ILE A 57 2.73 20.89 -24.49
C ILE A 57 2.48 19.65 -25.34
N HIS A 58 3.55 18.91 -25.64
CA HIS A 58 3.47 17.59 -26.26
C HIS A 58 4.14 16.60 -25.32
N ILE A 59 3.46 15.49 -25.03
CA ILE A 59 4.03 14.40 -24.26
C ILE A 59 4.72 13.47 -25.26
N LEU A 60 6.04 13.41 -25.19
CA LEU A 60 6.84 12.46 -25.96
C LEU A 60 7.05 11.21 -25.11
N TYR A 61 6.62 10.06 -25.62
CA TYR A 61 6.89 8.76 -25.01
C TYR A 61 7.55 7.84 -26.04
N GLN A 62 8.34 6.88 -25.54
CA GLN A 62 8.83 5.78 -26.35
C GLN A 62 7.67 4.81 -26.59
N THR A 63 7.48 4.37 -27.84
CA THR A 63 6.46 3.37 -28.16
C THR A 63 6.78 2.04 -27.45
N VAL A 64 5.76 1.23 -27.15
CA VAL A 64 5.97 -0.10 -26.55
C VAL A 64 6.87 -0.97 -27.43
N ASP A 65 6.69 -0.87 -28.75
CA ASP A 65 7.54 -1.58 -29.72
C ASP A 65 9.00 -1.16 -29.63
N ASP A 66 9.29 0.14 -29.54
CA ASP A 66 10.66 0.63 -29.42
C ASP A 66 11.25 0.37 -28.03
N LEU A 67 10.42 0.33 -26.99
CA LEU A 67 10.82 -0.11 -25.66
C LEU A 67 11.29 -1.57 -25.69
N HIS A 68 10.53 -2.46 -26.33
CA HIS A 68 10.91 -3.87 -26.47
C HIS A 68 12.16 -4.08 -27.33
N LYS A 69 12.37 -3.25 -28.36
CA LYS A 69 13.63 -3.27 -29.13
C LYS A 69 14.82 -2.81 -28.29
N ALA A 70 14.63 -1.79 -27.45
CA ALA A 70 15.69 -1.25 -26.61
C ALA A 70 16.04 -2.17 -25.42
N LEU A 71 15.04 -2.84 -24.85
CA LEU A 71 15.16 -3.68 -23.65
C LEU A 71 14.50 -5.06 -23.85
N PRO A 72 15.03 -5.93 -24.74
CA PRO A 72 14.39 -7.19 -25.10
C PRO A 72 14.29 -8.20 -23.95
N GLN A 73 15.07 -8.04 -22.89
CA GLN A 73 15.05 -8.91 -21.70
C GLN A 73 14.22 -8.34 -20.54
N HIS A 74 13.65 -7.14 -20.70
CA HIS A 74 12.90 -6.45 -19.64
C HIS A 74 11.56 -5.93 -20.19
N ALA A 75 10.57 -6.80 -20.24
CA ALA A 75 9.21 -6.50 -20.74
C ALA A 75 8.35 -5.76 -19.70
N GLY A 76 8.90 -4.73 -19.06
CA GLY A 76 8.25 -3.93 -18.01
C GLY A 76 7.09 -3.04 -18.48
N ASP A 77 6.30 -3.47 -19.46
CA ASP A 77 5.39 -2.65 -20.26
C ASP A 77 3.96 -2.56 -19.70
N TRP A 78 3.63 -3.38 -18.70
CA TRP A 78 2.27 -3.49 -18.13
C TRP A 78 1.67 -2.19 -17.57
N TYR A 79 2.48 -1.16 -17.31
CA TYR A 79 1.96 0.19 -16.96
C TYR A 79 1.36 0.92 -18.17
N PHE A 80 1.75 0.56 -19.38
CA PHE A 80 1.29 1.13 -20.64
C PHE A 80 0.24 0.25 -21.30
N THR A 81 0.46 -1.06 -21.29
CA THR A 81 -0.46 -2.03 -21.93
C THR A 81 -1.62 -2.37 -21.02
N GLY A 82 -1.42 -2.37 -19.69
CA GLY A 82 -2.37 -2.91 -18.72
C GLY A 82 -2.29 -4.43 -18.55
N ASP A 83 -1.33 -5.09 -19.23
CA ASP A 83 -1.12 -6.54 -19.20
C ASP A 83 -0.28 -6.95 -17.98
N TYR A 84 -0.89 -6.85 -16.80
CA TYR A 84 -0.17 -7.12 -15.56
C TYR A 84 0.29 -8.59 -15.45
N PRO A 85 1.55 -8.84 -15.07
CA PRO A 85 2.07 -10.20 -14.92
C PRO A 85 1.46 -10.95 -13.73
N THR A 86 0.86 -10.22 -12.79
CA THR A 86 0.26 -10.76 -11.56
C THR A 86 -1.16 -10.24 -11.36
N ASP A 87 -2.00 -11.03 -10.71
CA ASP A 87 -3.37 -10.63 -10.36
C ASP A 87 -3.40 -9.40 -9.43
N GLY A 88 -2.34 -9.20 -8.63
CA GLY A 88 -2.23 -8.04 -7.74
C GLY A 88 -2.28 -6.71 -8.50
N GLY A 89 -1.56 -6.64 -9.62
CA GLY A 89 -1.54 -5.45 -10.48
C GLY A 89 -2.92 -5.16 -11.08
N ALA A 90 -3.53 -6.18 -11.70
CA ALA A 90 -4.87 -6.06 -12.28
C ALA A 90 -5.92 -5.66 -11.24
N LYS A 91 -5.87 -6.24 -10.03
CA LYS A 91 -6.79 -5.89 -8.92
C LYS A 91 -6.69 -4.42 -8.52
N VAL A 92 -5.46 -3.89 -8.42
CA VAL A 92 -5.26 -2.48 -8.07
C VAL A 92 -5.84 -1.55 -9.14
N CYS A 93 -5.58 -1.85 -10.42
CA CYS A 93 -6.11 -1.09 -11.55
C CYS A 93 -7.65 -1.09 -11.58
N CYS A 94 -8.26 -2.28 -11.57
CA CYS A 94 -9.71 -2.45 -11.53
C CYS A 94 -10.35 -1.75 -10.32
N ARG A 95 -9.73 -1.83 -9.15
CA ARG A 95 -10.23 -1.14 -7.95
C ARG A 95 -10.15 0.37 -8.07
N ALA A 96 -9.04 0.91 -8.56
CA ALA A 96 -8.90 2.36 -8.75
C ALA A 96 -9.99 2.89 -9.67
N PHE A 97 -10.31 2.16 -10.74
CA PHE A 97 -11.41 2.48 -11.63
C PHE A 97 -12.78 2.46 -10.93
N VAL A 98 -13.07 1.45 -10.11
CA VAL A 98 -14.32 1.39 -9.32
C VAL A 98 -14.44 2.57 -8.36
N LEU A 99 -13.37 2.91 -7.64
CA LEU A 99 -13.37 4.03 -6.69
C LEU A 99 -13.59 5.37 -7.40
N TRP A 100 -13.00 5.56 -8.58
CA TRP A 100 -13.24 6.73 -9.42
C TRP A 100 -14.71 6.83 -9.84
N MET A 101 -15.31 5.74 -10.33
CA MET A 101 -16.74 5.70 -10.69
C MET A 101 -17.67 5.97 -9.50
N GLU A 102 -17.23 5.61 -8.29
CA GLU A 102 -17.99 5.81 -7.04
C GLU A 102 -17.69 7.15 -6.35
N GLY A 103 -16.78 7.98 -6.90
CA GLY A 103 -16.37 9.24 -6.30
C GLY A 103 -15.64 9.10 -4.96
N SER A 104 -15.04 7.94 -4.69
CA SER A 104 -14.36 7.63 -3.44
C SER A 104 -12.89 8.05 -3.47
N SER A 105 -12.43 8.74 -2.41
CA SER A 105 -11.04 9.15 -2.22
C SER A 105 -10.17 8.10 -1.51
N GLN A 106 -10.70 6.89 -1.28
CA GLN A 106 -9.96 5.80 -0.68
C GLN A 106 -8.73 5.41 -1.53
N ARG A 107 -7.66 4.95 -0.88
CA ARG A 107 -6.51 4.41 -1.60
C ARG A 107 -6.85 3.03 -2.19
N CYS A 108 -6.37 2.77 -3.41
CA CYS A 108 -6.48 1.46 -4.06
C CYS A 108 -5.49 0.44 -3.49
N TYR A 109 -4.38 0.92 -2.92
CA TYR A 109 -3.41 0.13 -2.16
C TYR A 109 -3.82 0.04 -0.69
N GLY A 110 -3.62 -1.13 -0.07
CA GLY A 110 -3.73 -1.27 1.39
C GLY A 110 -5.13 -1.59 1.93
N LEU A 111 -6.10 -1.89 1.07
CA LEU A 111 -7.38 -2.43 1.51
C LEU A 111 -7.66 -3.72 0.72
N ASN A 112 -7.89 -4.82 1.42
CA ASN A 112 -8.66 -5.99 1.00
C ASN A 112 -8.20 -6.69 -0.30
N SER A 113 -6.96 -7.17 -0.36
CA SER A 113 -6.83 -8.54 -0.90
C SER A 113 -7.44 -9.49 0.15
N ALA A 114 -8.00 -10.64 -0.23
CA ALA A 114 -8.45 -11.63 0.75
C ALA A 114 -7.32 -12.12 1.69
N LEU A 115 -6.06 -11.81 1.36
CA LEU A 115 -4.86 -11.95 2.19
C LEU A 115 -4.64 -10.78 3.18
N SER A 116 -5.36 -9.67 3.06
CA SER A 116 -5.22 -8.45 3.89
C SER A 116 -6.34 -8.29 4.92
N LEU A 117 -7.49 -8.93 4.73
CA LEU A 117 -8.58 -8.92 5.73
C LEU A 117 -8.43 -10.00 6.80
N ALA A 118 -7.65 -11.04 6.52
CA ALA A 118 -7.23 -12.02 7.51
C ALA A 118 -5.73 -11.85 7.72
N SER A 119 -5.33 -11.16 8.80
CA SER A 119 -3.93 -10.90 9.21
C SER A 119 -3.30 -9.80 8.34
N PHE A 120 -3.04 -8.58 8.80
CA PHE A 120 -2.00 -8.21 9.75
C PHE A 120 -2.26 -6.75 10.18
N GLN A 121 -2.99 -6.53 11.27
CA GLN A 121 -2.62 -5.37 12.08
C GLN A 121 -1.25 -5.70 12.68
N LYS A 122 -0.27 -4.81 12.50
CA LYS A 122 1.14 -5.13 12.72
C LYS A 122 1.59 -4.76 14.13
N PRO A 123 1.97 -5.73 14.99
CA PRO A 123 2.61 -5.42 16.26
C PRO A 123 3.98 -4.80 16.00
N VAL A 124 4.31 -3.73 16.72
CA VAL A 124 5.62 -3.07 16.67
C VAL A 124 6.28 -3.20 18.03
N LEU A 125 7.59 -3.46 18.07
CA LEU A 125 8.38 -3.46 19.30
C LEU A 125 9.32 -2.26 19.30
N VAL A 126 9.24 -1.44 20.35
CA VAL A 126 10.18 -0.35 20.62
C VAL A 126 11.10 -0.80 21.76
N LEU A 127 12.42 -0.79 21.50
CA LEU A 127 13.42 -1.13 22.48
C LEU A 127 13.99 0.13 23.14
N GLY A 128 14.00 0.13 24.47
CA GLY A 128 14.55 1.18 25.33
C GLY A 128 13.56 1.67 26.38
N SER A 129 14.07 2.50 27.30
CA SER A 129 13.32 3.04 28.44
C SER A 129 13.40 4.57 28.54
N GLY A 130 13.92 5.24 27.52
CA GLY A 130 14.10 6.69 27.46
C GLY A 130 12.89 7.46 26.92
N ALA A 131 12.93 8.78 27.07
CA ALA A 131 11.84 9.67 26.62
C ALA A 131 11.69 9.70 25.09
N ARG A 132 12.75 9.40 24.32
CA ARG A 132 12.70 9.37 22.86
C ARG A 132 11.93 8.15 22.35
N GLU A 133 12.13 7.01 22.99
CA GLU A 133 11.45 5.76 22.74
C GLU A 133 9.96 5.89 23.06
N HIS A 134 9.63 6.57 24.16
CA HIS A 134 8.24 6.92 24.49
C HIS A 134 7.58 7.75 23.37
N ALA A 135 8.25 8.81 22.90
CA ALA A 135 7.70 9.66 21.84
C ALA A 135 7.48 8.88 20.52
N LEU A 136 8.39 7.97 20.18
CA LEU A 136 8.24 7.08 19.03
C LEU A 136 7.06 6.12 19.22
N ALA A 137 6.97 5.47 20.36
CA ALA A 137 5.90 4.53 20.68
C ALA A 137 4.53 5.22 20.61
N TRP A 138 4.40 6.42 21.20
CA TRP A 138 3.20 7.25 21.12
C TRP A 138 2.85 7.66 19.69
N ARG A 139 3.84 7.99 18.85
CA ARG A 139 3.55 8.38 17.46
C ARG A 139 3.12 7.18 16.63
N LEU A 140 3.73 6.02 16.85
CA LEU A 140 3.40 4.76 16.19
C LEU A 140 1.99 4.28 16.56
N SER A 141 1.58 4.43 17.82
CA SER A 141 0.23 4.02 18.25
C SER A 141 -0.90 4.78 17.54
N LYS A 142 -0.61 5.91 16.91
CA LYS A 142 -1.55 6.72 16.13
C LYS A 142 -1.80 6.18 14.71
N SER A 143 -1.06 5.16 14.28
CA SER A 143 -1.20 4.58 12.95
C SER A 143 -2.33 3.56 12.90
N VAL A 144 -3.21 3.68 11.90
CA VAL A 144 -4.31 2.73 11.67
C VAL A 144 -3.83 1.34 11.22
N ASP A 145 -2.56 1.21 10.83
CA ASP A 145 -1.95 -0.05 10.37
C ASP A 145 -1.31 -0.86 11.52
N ILE A 146 -1.23 -0.30 12.73
CA ILE A 146 -0.57 -0.90 13.90
C ILE A 146 -1.62 -1.46 14.86
N SER A 147 -1.49 -2.73 15.27
CA SER A 147 -2.38 -3.38 16.25
C SER A 147 -2.03 -3.03 17.68
N CYS A 148 -0.73 -2.99 17.98
CA CYS A 148 -0.20 -2.67 19.30
C CYS A 148 1.25 -2.25 19.16
N VAL A 149 1.72 -1.52 20.16
CA VAL A 149 3.11 -1.13 20.31
C VAL A 149 3.62 -1.69 21.63
N TYR A 150 4.48 -2.70 21.55
CA TYR A 150 5.23 -3.21 22.68
C TYR A 150 6.41 -2.28 22.98
N VAL A 151 6.69 -2.06 24.25
CA VAL A 151 7.88 -1.32 24.70
C VAL A 151 8.67 -2.18 25.67
N ALA A 152 9.96 -2.37 25.41
CA ALA A 152 10.82 -3.22 26.24
C ALA A 152 12.23 -2.64 26.43
N PRO A 153 12.78 -2.55 27.66
CA PRO A 153 12.14 -2.92 28.92
C PRO A 153 11.03 -1.94 29.35
N GLY A 154 10.92 -0.78 28.71
CA GLY A 154 9.96 0.27 29.08
C GLY A 154 10.30 0.96 30.41
N ASN A 155 9.44 1.88 30.82
CA ASN A 155 9.44 2.49 32.15
C ASN A 155 7.99 2.76 32.59
N ASP A 156 7.74 2.98 33.88
CA ASP A 156 6.38 3.18 34.44
C ASP A 156 5.61 4.36 33.80
N GLY A 157 6.29 5.26 33.08
CA GLY A 157 5.68 6.35 32.33
C GLY A 157 5.26 5.99 30.91
N MET A 158 5.58 4.79 30.39
CA MET A 158 5.27 4.35 29.03
C MET A 158 3.99 3.51 28.93
N SER A 159 3.69 2.71 29.94
CA SER A 159 2.38 2.06 30.11
C SER A 159 1.38 3.04 30.70
N THR A 160 0.90 3.96 29.88
CA THR A 160 -0.24 4.78 30.28
C THR A 160 -1.29 4.88 29.19
N ASP A 161 -2.39 4.15 29.43
CA ASP A 161 -3.75 4.59 29.10
C ASP A 161 -4.11 5.94 29.79
N ALA A 162 -3.26 6.45 30.69
CA ALA A 162 -3.45 7.70 31.43
C ALA A 162 -3.24 8.94 30.55
N GLY A 163 -4.15 9.16 29.61
CA GLY A 163 -4.26 10.40 28.83
C GLY A 163 -4.86 10.24 27.43
N MET A 164 -5.16 9.01 26.99
CA MET A 164 -5.69 8.76 25.65
C MET A 164 -7.22 8.63 25.66
N GLU A 165 -7.92 9.76 25.72
CA GLU A 165 -9.38 9.83 25.52
C GLU A 165 -9.81 9.60 24.04
N ASP A 166 -8.86 9.38 23.13
CA ASP A 166 -9.15 9.17 21.70
C ASP A 166 -9.17 7.66 21.40
N ALA A 167 -10.34 7.14 21.03
CA ALA A 167 -10.62 5.73 20.80
C ALA A 167 -9.92 5.09 19.56
N ASN A 168 -8.96 5.79 18.94
CA ASN A 168 -8.35 5.41 17.66
C ASN A 168 -6.84 5.11 17.77
N HIS A 169 -6.35 4.72 18.94
CA HIS A 169 -4.94 4.37 19.13
C HIS A 169 -4.74 2.87 19.37
N ALA A 170 -3.63 2.36 18.84
CA ALA A 170 -3.13 1.04 19.20
C ALA A 170 -2.67 1.04 20.67
N PRO A 171 -2.96 -0.01 21.45
CA PRO A 171 -2.49 -0.12 22.82
C PRO A 171 -0.96 -0.08 22.90
N LEU A 172 -0.46 0.67 23.89
CA LEU A 172 0.93 0.67 24.33
C LEU A 172 1.08 -0.35 25.45
N ILE A 173 1.97 -1.32 25.28
CA ILE A 173 2.10 -2.46 26.19
C ILE A 173 3.55 -2.58 26.65
N ASP A 174 3.78 -2.33 27.93
CA ASP A 174 5.09 -2.50 28.54
C ASP A 174 5.42 -3.99 28.71
N ARG A 175 6.67 -4.33 28.40
CA ARG A 175 7.22 -5.67 28.53
C ARG A 175 8.58 -5.59 29.20
N ALA A 176 8.67 -6.18 30.38
CA ALA A 176 9.96 -6.47 30.98
C ALA A 176 10.66 -7.55 30.13
N MET A 177 11.69 -7.13 29.39
CA MET A 177 12.56 -8.03 28.61
C MET A 177 14.01 -7.57 28.75
N GLU A 178 14.93 -8.51 28.78
CA GLU A 178 16.35 -8.21 28.77
C GLU A 178 16.82 -7.92 27.33
N VAL A 179 17.30 -6.69 27.11
CA VAL A 179 17.80 -6.22 25.80
C VAL A 179 19.33 -6.28 25.74
N LYS A 180 19.96 -7.14 26.53
CA LYS A 180 21.43 -7.22 26.65
C LYS A 180 22.01 -8.49 26.05
N GLY A 181 23.26 -8.40 25.60
CA GLY A 181 24.05 -9.51 25.05
C GLY A 181 24.21 -9.45 23.53
N PRO A 182 25.13 -10.25 22.96
CA PRO A 182 25.45 -10.20 21.53
C PRO A 182 24.30 -10.72 20.63
N ASP A 183 23.45 -11.60 21.17
CA ASP A 183 22.52 -12.40 20.37
C ASP A 183 21.03 -12.06 20.58
N PHE A 184 20.69 -11.15 21.51
CA PHE A 184 19.32 -10.67 21.77
C PHE A 184 18.25 -11.78 21.81
N HIS A 185 18.57 -12.94 22.41
CA HIS A 185 17.75 -14.15 22.33
C HIS A 185 16.29 -13.93 22.77
N GLU A 186 16.08 -13.17 23.84
CA GLU A 186 14.74 -12.87 24.37
C GLU A 186 13.94 -11.99 23.41
N VAL A 187 14.58 -10.97 22.81
CA VAL A 187 13.96 -10.12 21.77
C VAL A 187 13.56 -10.95 20.56
N ILE A 188 14.44 -11.84 20.08
CA ILE A 188 14.17 -12.69 18.92
C ILE A 188 13.00 -13.65 19.22
N ALA A 189 13.01 -14.28 20.40
CA ALA A 189 11.94 -15.19 20.81
C ALA A 189 10.60 -14.45 20.89
N PHE A 190 10.59 -13.25 21.49
CA PHE A 190 9.42 -12.41 21.59
C PHE A 190 8.89 -11.97 20.22
N CYS A 191 9.77 -11.49 19.34
CA CYS A 191 9.36 -11.07 17.99
C CYS A 191 8.71 -12.20 17.20
N LYS A 192 9.20 -13.45 17.37
CA LYS A 192 8.60 -14.63 16.74
C LYS A 192 7.25 -15.00 17.37
N GLN A 193 7.17 -14.97 18.70
CA GLN A 193 5.96 -15.34 19.44
C GLN A 193 4.81 -14.37 19.15
N GLU A 194 5.09 -13.07 19.25
CA GLU A 194 4.10 -12.00 19.10
C GLU A 194 3.95 -11.53 17.64
N ASN A 195 4.64 -12.19 16.70
CA ASN A 195 4.62 -11.88 15.27
C ASN A 195 4.89 -10.39 15.00
N VAL A 196 5.91 -9.85 15.67
CA VAL A 196 6.33 -8.44 15.56
C VAL A 196 6.79 -8.16 14.13
N ALA A 197 6.17 -7.14 13.52
CA ALA A 197 6.44 -6.76 12.13
C ALA A 197 7.59 -5.75 12.00
N LEU A 198 7.89 -5.01 13.06
CA LEU A 198 8.93 -3.98 13.08
C LEU A 198 9.52 -3.88 14.49
N VAL A 199 10.85 -3.82 14.56
CA VAL A 199 11.59 -3.47 15.78
C VAL A 199 12.22 -2.10 15.59
N VAL A 200 11.97 -1.19 16.52
CA VAL A 200 12.55 0.15 16.59
C VAL A 200 13.52 0.16 17.76
N VAL A 201 14.81 0.37 17.48
CA VAL A 201 15.84 0.42 18.52
C VAL A 201 16.09 1.87 18.89
N GLY A 202 15.77 2.21 20.13
CA GLY A 202 16.06 3.52 20.68
C GLY A 202 17.55 3.75 20.88
N PRO A 203 18.05 5.00 20.79
CA PRO A 203 19.43 5.33 21.13
C PRO A 203 19.81 5.04 22.59
N GLU A 204 18.85 4.82 23.49
CA GLU A 204 19.08 4.44 24.90
C GLU A 204 18.91 2.94 25.18
N ALA A 205 18.74 2.13 24.12
CA ALA A 205 18.56 0.68 24.19
C ALA A 205 19.88 -0.10 24.27
#